data_AF-A0A528AR04-F1
#
_entry.id   AF-A0A528AR04-F1
#
_cell.length_a   1.000
_cell.length_b   1.000
_cell.length_c   1.000
_cell.angle_alpha   90.00
_cell.angle_beta   90.00
_cell.angle_gamma   90.00
#
_symmetry.space_group_name_H-M   'P 1'
#
loop_
_entity.id
_entity.type
_entity.pdbx_description
1 polymer ?
#
loop_
_entity_poly.entity_id
_entity_poly.type
_entity_poly.pdbx_seq_one_letter_code
_entity_poly.pdbx_strand_id
1 'polypeptide(L)'
;GYIGTALWLSPGVHPDEEALGALVEGTVAPSLAPEVAAIFEQMAKYHPTEPHWYLPVIGVDPAHQGEGLGDALMAYALAQCDRDHAPAYLESSNPRNIPFYRRHGFEPLGAIQVGSSPTQVPMLRRPR
;
A
#
# COMPACT_ATOMS: atom_id res chain seq x y z
N GLY A 1 17.73 2.70 -16.84
CA GLY A 1 16.67 1.99 -16.12
C GLY A 1 15.67 2.99 -15.57
N TYR A 2 14.56 2.54 -15.00
CA TYR A 2 13.64 3.41 -14.26
C TYR A 2 14.22 3.72 -12.88
N ILE A 3 14.12 4.97 -12.42
CA ILE A 3 14.62 5.44 -11.11
C ILE A 3 13.50 5.55 -10.06
N GLY A 4 12.27 5.18 -10.41
CA GLY A 4 11.13 5.09 -9.52
C GLY A 4 9.98 4.32 -10.16
N THR A 5 9.12 3.74 -9.33
CA THR A 5 7.96 2.94 -9.75
C THR A 5 6.82 3.05 -8.75
N ALA A 6 5.59 2.91 -9.24
CA ALA A 6 4.40 2.72 -8.42
C ALA A 6 3.48 1.71 -9.10
N LEU A 7 3.06 0.69 -8.38
CA LEU A 7 2.07 -0.30 -8.82
C LEU A 7 0.71 0.09 -8.24
N TRP A 8 -0.28 0.26 -9.10
CA TRP A 8 -1.66 0.54 -8.71
C TRP A 8 -2.59 -0.52 -9.29
N LEU A 9 -3.51 -1.02 -8.46
CA LEU A 9 -4.60 -1.88 -8.89
C LEU A 9 -5.87 -1.04 -8.98
N SER A 10 -6.57 -1.10 -10.11
CA SER A 10 -7.84 -0.40 -10.31
C SER A 10 -8.97 -1.11 -9.56
N PRO A 11 -10.11 -0.43 -9.33
CA PRO A 11 -11.26 -1.05 -8.69
C PRO A 11 -11.67 -2.37 -9.36
N GLY A 12 -11.83 -3.42 -8.54
CA GLY A 12 -12.15 -4.78 -8.99
C GLY A 12 -10.96 -5.60 -9.51
N VAL A 13 -9.75 -5.04 -9.53
CA VAL A 13 -8.52 -5.78 -9.81
C VAL A 13 -7.88 -6.17 -8.48
N HIS A 14 -7.63 -7.47 -8.32
CA HIS A 14 -7.03 -8.03 -7.13
C HIS A 14 -5.69 -8.69 -7.47
N PRO A 15 -4.76 -8.81 -6.50
CA PRO A 15 -3.60 -9.66 -6.66
C PRO A 15 -4.01 -11.10 -6.97
N ASP A 16 -3.16 -11.83 -7.69
CA ASP A 16 -3.31 -13.28 -7.82
C ASP A 16 -3.03 -13.92 -6.45
N GLU A 17 -4.09 -14.38 -5.78
CA GLU A 17 -4.03 -14.94 -4.43
C GLU A 17 -3.23 -16.24 -4.38
N GLU A 18 -3.30 -17.07 -5.43
CA GLU A 18 -2.58 -18.34 -5.50
C GLU A 18 -1.07 -18.08 -5.65
N ALA A 19 -0.71 -17.17 -6.56
CA ALA A 19 0.68 -16.77 -6.75
C ALA A 19 1.26 -16.07 -5.50
N LEU A 20 0.46 -15.22 -4.84
CA LEU A 20 0.87 -14.58 -3.59
C LEU A 20 1.06 -15.60 -2.46
N GLY A 21 0.15 -16.58 -2.34
CA GLY A 21 0.28 -17.68 -1.39
C GLY A 21 1.57 -18.48 -1.59
N ALA A 22 1.86 -18.88 -2.83
CA ALA A 22 3.09 -19.59 -3.16
C ALA A 22 4.36 -18.77 -2.85
N LEU A 23 4.33 -17.45 -3.09
CA LEU A 23 5.42 -16.56 -2.73
C LEU A 23 5.62 -16.48 -1.21
N VAL A 24 4.54 -16.36 -0.43
CA VAL A 24 4.60 -16.36 1.03
C VAL A 24 5.20 -17.66 1.53
N GLU A 25 4.71 -18.81 1.07
CA GLU A 25 5.24 -20.13 1.45
C GLU A 25 6.73 -20.31 1.07
N GLY A 26 7.13 -19.79 -0.08
CA GLY A 26 8.51 -19.92 -0.59
C GLY A 26 9.51 -18.94 0.02
N THR A 27 9.07 -17.85 0.65
CA THR A 27 9.95 -16.76 1.12
C THR A 27 9.87 -16.48 2.62
N VAL A 28 8.77 -16.83 3.28
CA VAL A 28 8.58 -16.63 4.72
C VAL A 28 9.11 -17.84 5.48
N ALA A 29 9.95 -17.59 6.49
CA ALA A 29 10.42 -18.66 7.37
C ALA A 29 9.21 -19.35 8.04
N PRO A 30 9.15 -20.70 8.13
CA PRO A 30 7.98 -21.41 8.67
C PRO A 30 7.56 -20.94 10.07
N SER A 31 8.52 -20.52 10.89
CA SER A 31 8.26 -19.98 12.23
C SER A 31 7.49 -18.65 12.24
N LEU A 32 7.53 -17.88 11.15
CA LEU A 32 6.85 -16.60 10.99
C LEU A 32 5.49 -16.72 10.27
N ALA A 33 5.17 -17.88 9.70
CA ALA A 33 3.93 -18.08 8.95
C ALA A 33 2.65 -17.73 9.74
N PRO A 34 2.50 -18.06 11.04
CA PRO A 34 1.33 -17.65 11.81
C PRO A 34 1.22 -16.13 11.97
N GLU A 35 2.35 -15.43 12.15
CA GLU A 35 2.35 -13.96 12.27
C GLU A 35 1.98 -13.32 10.93
N VAL A 36 2.54 -13.81 9.82
CA VAL A 36 2.22 -13.31 8.47
C VAL A 36 0.74 -13.53 8.14
N ALA A 37 0.18 -14.71 8.43
CA ALA A 37 -1.25 -14.98 8.25
C ALA A 37 -2.12 -14.02 9.05
N ALA A 38 -1.77 -13.77 10.32
CA ALA A 38 -2.49 -12.82 11.17
C ALA A 38 -2.37 -11.37 10.66
N ILE A 39 -1.23 -10.97 10.08
CA ILE A 39 -1.07 -9.65 9.45
C ILE A 39 -2.04 -9.50 8.28
N PHE A 40 -2.10 -10.48 7.37
CA PHE A 40 -3.02 -10.45 6.23
C PHE A 40 -4.48 -10.44 6.68
N GLU A 41 -4.86 -11.20 7.70
CA GLU A 41 -6.21 -11.18 8.27
C GLU A 41 -6.58 -9.79 8.81
N GLN A 42 -5.64 -9.11 9.47
CA GLN A 42 -5.87 -7.75 9.97
C GLN A 42 -5.93 -6.73 8.83
N MET A 43 -5.06 -6.84 7.81
CA MET A 43 -5.11 -5.98 6.62
C MET A 43 -6.46 -6.09 5.91
N ALA A 44 -6.98 -7.31 5.75
CA ALA A 44 -8.29 -7.56 5.15
C ALA A 44 -9.44 -6.86 5.90
N LYS A 45 -9.33 -6.67 7.23
CA LYS A 45 -10.34 -5.94 8.04
C LYS A 45 -10.38 -4.44 7.75
N TYR A 46 -9.25 -3.86 7.32
CA TYR A 46 -9.16 -2.44 6.98
C TYR A 46 -9.37 -2.14 5.50
N HIS A 47 -9.21 -3.15 4.63
CA HIS A 47 -9.48 -3.01 3.21
C HIS A 47 -10.92 -2.51 2.98
N PRO A 48 -11.12 -1.41 2.23
CA PRO A 48 -12.45 -0.89 1.96
C PRO A 48 -13.31 -1.91 1.22
N THR A 49 -14.58 -2.00 1.61
CA THR A 49 -15.57 -2.84 0.93
C THR A 49 -16.14 -2.18 -0.33
N GLU A 50 -16.01 -0.86 -0.45
CA GLU A 50 -16.37 -0.11 -1.65
C GLU A 50 -15.27 -0.25 -2.73
N PRO A 51 -15.62 -0.18 -4.04
CA PRO A 51 -14.63 -0.19 -5.11
C PRO A 51 -13.61 0.94 -4.95
N HIS A 52 -12.32 0.61 -4.94
CA HIS A 52 -11.24 1.56 -4.68
C HIS A 52 -9.97 1.19 -5.47
N TRP A 53 -9.09 2.19 -5.65
CA TRP A 53 -7.74 1.99 -6.15
C TRP A 53 -6.82 1.55 -5.01
N TYR A 54 -5.97 0.55 -5.25
CA TYR A 54 -5.03 0.04 -4.25
C TYR A 54 -3.57 0.27 -4.68
N LEU A 55 -2.75 0.83 -3.77
CA LEU A 55 -1.31 1.01 -3.94
C LEU A 55 -0.52 0.01 -3.08
N PRO A 56 -0.21 -1.19 -3.59
CA PRO A 56 0.64 -2.15 -2.87
C PRO A 56 2.11 -1.74 -2.85
N VAL A 57 2.62 -1.05 -3.89
CA VAL A 57 4.06 -0.76 -4.02
C VAL A 57 4.30 0.64 -4.59
N ILE A 58 5.16 1.40 -3.92
CA ILE A 58 5.78 2.62 -4.44
C ILE A 58 7.23 2.69 -3.97
N GLY A 59 8.14 3.09 -4.87
CA GLY A 59 9.55 3.23 -4.54
C GLY A 59 10.28 4.16 -5.49
N VAL A 60 11.27 4.86 -4.96
CA VAL A 60 12.24 5.67 -5.71
C VAL A 60 13.62 5.17 -5.31
N ASP A 61 14.52 5.05 -6.29
CA ASP A 61 15.92 4.71 -6.07
C ASP A 61 16.49 5.63 -4.98
N PRO A 62 17.12 5.08 -3.92
CA PRO A 62 17.70 5.88 -2.84
C PRO A 62 18.60 7.03 -3.30
N ALA A 63 19.32 6.87 -4.42
CA ALA A 63 20.20 7.91 -4.97
C ALA A 63 19.42 9.12 -5.54
N HIS A 64 18.12 8.97 -5.79
CA HIS A 64 17.24 9.95 -6.42
C HIS A 64 16.07 10.38 -5.51
N GLN A 65 16.12 10.02 -4.23
CA GLN A 65 15.11 10.45 -3.26
C GLN A 65 15.23 11.95 -2.94
N GLY A 66 14.11 12.59 -2.63
CA GLY A 66 14.07 14.03 -2.36
C GLY A 66 13.97 14.91 -3.61
N GLU A 67 13.99 14.34 -4.81
CA GLU A 67 13.87 15.06 -6.08
C GLU A 67 12.41 15.22 -6.57
N GLY A 68 11.42 14.89 -5.74
CA GLY A 68 9.99 15.03 -6.10
C GLY A 68 9.42 13.88 -6.95
N LEU A 69 10.20 12.85 -7.27
CA LEU A 69 9.74 11.71 -8.10
C LEU A 69 8.55 10.95 -7.49
N GLY A 70 8.58 10.71 -6.17
CA GLY A 70 7.46 10.08 -5.48
C GLY A 70 6.18 10.92 -5.52
N ASP A 71 6.32 12.26 -5.50
CA ASP A 71 5.17 13.15 -5.67
C ASP A 71 4.60 13.09 -7.08
N ALA A 72 5.46 13.04 -8.10
CA ALA A 72 5.03 12.93 -9.49
C ALA A 72 4.27 11.61 -9.73
N LEU A 73 4.79 10.49 -9.23
CA LEU A 73 4.14 9.17 -9.31
C LEU A 73 2.77 9.17 -8.60
N MET A 74 2.71 9.71 -7.39
CA MET A 74 1.47 9.78 -6.62
C MET A 74 0.44 10.72 -7.26
N ALA A 75 0.85 11.91 -7.67
CA ALA A 75 -0.04 12.90 -8.28
C ALA A 75 -0.68 12.39 -9.57
N TYR A 76 0.09 11.66 -10.41
CA TYR A 76 -0.44 11.06 -11.63
C TYR A 76 -1.56 10.05 -11.35
N ALA A 77 -1.33 9.13 -10.41
CA ALA A 77 -2.31 8.11 -10.07
C ALA A 77 -3.53 8.68 -9.35
N LEU A 78 -3.34 9.64 -8.43
CA LEU A 78 -4.45 10.27 -7.72
C LEU A 78 -5.35 11.09 -8.65
N ALA A 79 -4.79 11.71 -9.69
CA ALA A 79 -5.60 12.36 -10.72
C ALA A 79 -6.51 11.36 -11.47
N GLN A 80 -6.10 10.09 -11.61
CA GLN A 80 -6.96 9.03 -12.14
C GLN A 80 -8.03 8.61 -11.12
N CYS A 81 -7.65 8.44 -9.85
CA CYS A 81 -8.61 8.12 -8.78
C CYS A 81 -9.72 9.17 -8.69
N ASP A 82 -9.35 10.46 -8.79
CA ASP A 82 -10.29 11.59 -8.77
C ASP A 82 -11.23 11.55 -9.99
N ARG A 83 -10.72 11.26 -11.21
CA ARG A 83 -11.55 11.07 -12.41
C ARG A 83 -12.56 9.93 -12.26
N ASP A 84 -12.14 8.84 -11.64
CA ASP A 84 -12.98 7.66 -11.45
C ASP A 84 -13.95 7.80 -10.26
N HIS A 85 -13.87 8.89 -9.51
CA HIS A 85 -14.63 9.12 -8.28
C HIS A 85 -14.48 7.96 -7.29
N ALA A 86 -13.29 7.34 -7.26
CA ALA A 86 -12.99 6.18 -6.44
C ALA A 86 -11.95 6.53 -5.36
N PRO A 87 -12.10 6.01 -4.13
CA PRO A 87 -11.09 6.16 -3.10
C PRO A 87 -9.75 5.53 -3.50
N ALA A 88 -8.67 6.02 -2.89
CA ALA A 88 -7.34 5.43 -2.99
C ALA A 88 -6.93 4.89 -1.61
N TYR A 89 -6.46 3.65 -1.57
CA TYR A 89 -6.11 2.93 -0.34
C TYR A 89 -4.69 2.38 -0.40
N LEU A 90 -4.02 2.32 0.76
CA LEU A 90 -2.69 1.73 0.93
C LEU A 90 -2.45 1.30 2.37
N GLU A 91 -1.42 0.48 2.59
CA GLU A 91 -0.80 0.29 3.90
C GLU A 91 0.64 0.77 3.90
N SER A 92 1.03 1.52 4.93
CA SER A 92 2.41 1.97 5.13
C SER A 92 3.07 1.23 6.29
N SER A 93 4.14 0.49 6.00
CA SER A 93 4.97 -0.22 6.98
C SER A 93 6.07 0.64 7.60
N ASN A 94 6.29 1.86 7.06
CA ASN A 94 7.36 2.76 7.47
C ASN A 94 6.76 4.08 7.99
N PRO A 95 6.91 4.40 9.29
CA PRO A 95 6.42 5.66 9.86
C PRO A 95 6.95 6.92 9.16
N ARG A 96 8.14 6.84 8.54
CA ARG A 96 8.75 7.95 7.80
C ARG A 96 7.96 8.32 6.53
N ASN A 97 7.15 7.40 6.00
CA ASN A 97 6.34 7.63 4.81
C ASN A 97 4.95 8.21 5.15
N ILE A 98 4.52 8.20 6.42
CA ILE A 98 3.19 8.70 6.81
C ILE A 98 3.01 10.19 6.45
N PRO A 99 3.96 11.10 6.71
CA PRO A 99 3.82 12.49 6.28
C PRO A 99 3.73 12.64 4.75
N PHE A 100 4.42 11.78 3.99
CA PHE A 100 4.33 11.71 2.53
C PHE A 100 2.91 11.37 2.08
N TYR A 101 2.26 10.36 2.67
CA TYR A 101 0.88 10.03 2.28
C TYR A 101 -0.13 11.08 2.75
N ARG A 102 0.04 11.65 3.95
CA ARG A 102 -0.85 12.70 4.47
C ARG A 102 -0.86 13.95 3.59
N ARG A 103 0.29 14.39 3.06
CA ARG A 103 0.33 15.56 2.15
C ARG A 103 -0.48 15.33 0.86
N HIS A 104 -0.63 14.08 0.45
CA HIS A 104 -1.45 13.70 -0.70
C HIS A 104 -2.93 13.49 -0.36
N GLY A 105 -3.33 13.65 0.90
CA GLY A 105 -4.70 13.58 1.37
C GLY A 105 -5.12 12.21 1.91
N PHE A 106 -4.18 11.31 2.16
CA PHE A 106 -4.46 10.05 2.84
C PHE A 106 -4.61 10.27 4.36
N GLU A 107 -5.62 9.66 4.93
CA GLU A 107 -5.90 9.67 6.36
C GLU A 107 -5.68 8.26 6.94
N PRO A 108 -5.01 8.13 8.11
CA PRO A 108 -4.81 6.83 8.73
C PRO A 108 -6.14 6.29 9.28
N LEU A 109 -6.40 5.00 9.06
CA LEU A 109 -7.58 4.30 9.59
C LEU A 109 -7.30 3.58 10.90
N GLY A 110 -6.04 3.24 11.17
CA GLY A 110 -5.65 2.48 12.34
C GLY A 110 -4.19 2.05 12.28
N ALA A 111 -3.85 1.05 13.09
CA ALA A 111 -2.54 0.44 13.13
C ALA A 111 -2.69 -1.07 13.27
N ILE A 112 -1.90 -1.82 12.51
CA ILE A 112 -1.81 -3.27 12.56
C ILE A 112 -0.40 -3.62 13.00
N GLN A 113 -0.28 -4.41 14.06
CA GLN A 113 1.00 -4.95 14.50
C GLN A 113 0.77 -6.34 15.10
N VAL A 114 1.52 -7.32 14.61
CA VAL A 114 1.45 -8.71 15.08
C VAL A 114 2.84 -9.10 15.54
N GLY A 115 2.95 -9.55 16.79
CA GLY A 115 4.23 -9.98 17.36
C GLY A 115 5.31 -8.91 17.21
N SER A 116 6.36 -9.24 16.48
CA SER A 116 7.51 -8.35 16.24
C SER A 116 7.45 -7.60 14.90
N SER A 117 6.34 -7.70 14.17
CA SER A 117 6.20 -7.05 12.87
C SER A 117 6.36 -5.53 12.96
N PRO A 118 6.84 -4.87 11.88
CA PRO A 118 6.64 -3.44 11.73
C PRO A 118 5.14 -3.10 11.84
N THR A 119 4.84 -1.93 12.41
CA THR A 119 3.47 -1.41 12.41
C THR A 119 3.07 -1.04 10.98
N GLN A 120 2.02 -1.66 10.48
CA GLN A 120 1.36 -1.24 9.25
C GLN A 120 0.29 -0.19 9.59
N VAL A 121 0.25 0.89 8.83
CA VAL A 121 -0.77 1.93 8.96
C VAL A 121 -1.61 1.93 7.68
N PRO A 122 -2.80 1.31 7.71
CA PRO A 122 -3.80 1.47 6.67
C PRO A 122 -4.20 2.93 6.51
N MET A 123 -4.25 3.42 5.27
CA MET A 123 -4.63 4.79 4.98
C MET A 123 -5.57 4.85 3.79
N LEU A 124 -6.55 5.76 3.87
CA LEU A 124 -7.55 5.98 2.83
C LEU A 124 -7.57 7.45 2.43
N ARG A 125 -7.69 7.72 1.14
CA ARG A 125 -7.96 9.03 0.57
C ARG A 125 -9.27 8.98 -0.20
N ARG A 126 -10.16 9.93 0.08
CA ARG A 126 -11.37 10.13 -0.74
C ARG A 126 -11.05 10.93 -2.02
N PRO A 127 -11.74 10.67 -3.14
CA PRO A 127 -11.56 11.43 -4.37
C PRO A 127 -11.97 12.90 -4.17
N ARG A 128 -11.40 13.79 -4.96
CA ARG A 128 -11.63 15.25 -4.91
C ARG A 128 -12.36 15.78 -6.14
#